data_AF-G1VMI4-F1
#
_entry.id   AF-G1VMI4-F1
#
_cell.length_a   1.000
_cell.length_b   1.000
_cell.length_c   1.000
_cell.angle_alpha   90.00
_cell.angle_beta   90.00
_cell.angle_gamma   90.00
#
_symmetry.space_group_name_H-M   'P 1'
#
loop_
_entity.id
_entity.type
_entity.pdbx_description
1 polymer ?
#
loop_
_entity_poly.entity_id
_entity_poly.type
_entity_poly.pdbx_seq_one_letter_code
_entity_poly.pdbx_strand_id
1 'polypeptide(L)'
;MYILKNALRNITRAKGRNILIGCIAFVIGLSACLALSIREAADRERESGLSDLNITATIRVDRQSMMEDMRKNAEETEQPDSGSMKDWMSSMKELSLEELKTYAQAKSVHDFYYTESVSLNASSIEAVSTSSDTTDTATADTSQERGFPQQGKGIGGMQNQGDFTITGYSSYAAMTAFADGSAQLSEGVRFTEGDDALTCIIHQELATLNNLSIGDTITFTNPAAEKETYKVRVVGIYTSTKTADSFMGMNMMDPANQIYMSYEALHAMVEKSTADTDTALHAQTRGTYVFENVEAYDKFEAQARKLGLSDMYTVSSEDVAAYEQSLAPLENLSTYAGYFLAVVLLVGGVILVVLNIYHIRERKYEIGVLAAIGMNKRRIALQFICEIFIVTLMAIMLGCGIGAAASVPLTNTLLQTQTVQTSATQETDFPKEGGPQIEFGGRSKGMEKETVSYIQEISSAANGKVLLELGGIAILLTLLSAALAVLRILRYEPLNILSNRE
;
A
#
# COMPACT_ATOMS: atom_id res chain seq x y z
N MET A 1 -38.62 17.31 -38.33
CA MET A 1 -38.95 15.95 -38.81
C MET A 1 -38.18 15.53 -40.08
N TYR A 2 -38.00 16.41 -41.07
CA TYR A 2 -37.31 16.06 -42.34
C TYR A 2 -35.87 15.57 -42.17
N ILE A 3 -35.09 16.24 -41.29
CA ILE A 3 -33.67 15.94 -41.04
C ILE A 3 -33.49 14.52 -40.48
N LEU A 4 -34.26 14.17 -39.44
CA LEU A 4 -34.19 12.87 -38.77
C LEU A 4 -34.67 11.72 -39.68
N LYS A 5 -35.79 11.92 -40.40
CA LYS A 5 -36.34 10.92 -41.31
C LYS A 5 -35.38 10.64 -42.48
N ASN A 6 -34.73 11.68 -43.01
CA ASN A 6 -33.72 11.52 -44.04
C ASN A 6 -32.46 10.86 -43.51
N ALA A 7 -31.97 11.23 -42.32
CA ALA A 7 -30.81 10.59 -41.70
C ALA A 7 -31.03 9.08 -41.52
N LEU A 8 -32.15 8.65 -40.93
CA LEU A 8 -32.50 7.23 -40.76
C LEU A 8 -32.57 6.47 -42.09
N ARG A 9 -33.24 7.05 -43.09
CA ARG A 9 -33.36 6.42 -44.42
C ARG A 9 -32.01 6.28 -45.10
N ASN A 10 -31.11 7.21 -44.84
CA ASN A 10 -29.75 7.21 -45.37
C ASN A 10 -28.87 6.14 -44.72
N ILE A 11 -29.01 5.97 -43.41
CA ILE A 11 -28.27 4.98 -42.64
C ILE A 11 -28.47 3.59 -43.25
N THR A 12 -29.72 3.27 -43.60
CA THR A 12 -30.09 1.97 -44.18
C THR A 12 -29.64 1.76 -45.63
N ARG A 13 -29.42 2.83 -46.41
CA ARG A 13 -28.97 2.77 -47.80
C ARG A 13 -27.46 2.65 -47.93
N ALA A 14 -26.70 3.31 -47.07
CA ALA A 14 -25.24 3.37 -47.11
C ALA A 14 -24.58 2.46 -46.06
N LYS A 15 -24.96 1.18 -46.04
CA LYS A 15 -24.62 0.23 -44.96
C LYS A 15 -23.11 0.14 -44.68
N GLY A 16 -22.27 -0.01 -45.71
CA GLY A 16 -20.83 -0.21 -45.52
C GLY A 16 -20.12 0.93 -44.77
N ARG A 17 -20.48 2.18 -45.07
CA ARG A 17 -19.83 3.37 -44.46
C ARG A 17 -20.27 3.57 -43.02
N ASN A 18 -21.56 3.39 -42.77
CA ASN A 18 -22.11 3.50 -41.43
C ASN A 18 -21.64 2.36 -40.53
N ILE A 19 -21.44 1.16 -41.08
CA ILE A 19 -20.81 0.04 -40.36
C ILE A 19 -19.36 0.40 -40.01
N LEU A 20 -18.57 0.95 -40.92
CA LEU A 20 -17.17 1.32 -40.64
C LEU A 20 -17.04 2.36 -39.52
N ILE A 21 -17.83 3.45 -39.59
CA ILE A 21 -17.87 4.48 -38.53
C ILE A 21 -18.36 3.86 -37.21
N GLY A 22 -19.37 3.00 -37.28
CA GLY A 22 -19.89 2.25 -36.13
C GLY A 22 -18.84 1.34 -35.49
N CYS A 23 -18.05 0.60 -36.27
CA CYS A 23 -17.00 -0.27 -35.75
C CYS A 23 -15.91 0.52 -34.99
N ILE A 24 -15.49 1.68 -35.50
CA ILE A 24 -14.48 2.49 -34.83
C ILE A 24 -15.05 3.16 -33.57
N ALA A 25 -16.26 3.70 -33.66
CA ALA A 25 -16.95 4.23 -32.48
C ALA A 25 -17.19 3.15 -31.42
N PHE A 26 -17.46 1.91 -31.84
CA PHE A 26 -17.58 0.74 -30.97
C PHE A 26 -16.25 0.42 -30.27
N VAL A 27 -15.14 0.38 -31.02
CA VAL A 27 -13.80 0.13 -30.44
C VAL A 27 -13.42 1.24 -29.45
N ILE A 28 -13.63 2.50 -29.80
CA ILE A 28 -13.38 3.64 -28.91
C ILE A 28 -14.25 3.53 -27.66
N GLY A 29 -15.55 3.25 -27.81
CA GLY A 29 -16.48 3.09 -26.69
C GLY A 29 -16.10 1.93 -25.78
N LEU A 30 -15.72 0.79 -26.35
CA LEU A 30 -15.27 -0.38 -25.60
C LEU A 30 -13.98 -0.09 -24.83
N SER A 31 -12.95 0.47 -25.49
CA SER A 31 -11.68 0.81 -24.86
C SER A 31 -11.84 1.90 -23.80
N ALA A 32 -12.67 2.92 -24.03
CA ALA A 32 -12.95 3.96 -23.06
C ALA A 32 -13.71 3.41 -21.85
N CYS A 33 -14.66 2.49 -22.06
CA CYS A 33 -15.40 1.82 -20.99
C CYS A 33 -14.45 1.02 -20.10
N LEU A 34 -13.55 0.23 -20.71
CA LEU A 34 -12.57 -0.55 -19.96
C LEU A 34 -11.68 0.36 -19.11
N ALA A 35 -11.13 1.43 -19.70
CA ALA A 35 -10.24 2.33 -18.99
C ALA A 35 -10.91 3.09 -17.83
N LEU A 36 -12.12 3.62 -18.05
CA LEU A 36 -12.88 4.31 -17.01
C LEU A 36 -13.34 3.36 -15.90
N SER A 37 -13.75 2.13 -16.25
CA SER A 37 -14.11 1.11 -15.25
C SER A 37 -12.93 0.73 -14.36
N ILE A 38 -11.72 0.59 -14.93
CA ILE A 38 -10.50 0.29 -14.16
C ILE A 38 -10.19 1.44 -13.19
N ARG A 39 -10.22 2.68 -13.67
CA ARG A 39 -9.94 3.86 -12.85
C ARG A 39 -10.94 4.01 -11.71
N GLU A 40 -12.22 3.88 -12.01
CA GLU A 40 -13.28 3.98 -11.00
C GLU A 40 -13.23 2.83 -9.99
N ALA A 41 -12.84 1.62 -10.41
CA ALA A 41 -12.61 0.52 -9.48
C ALA A 41 -11.44 0.82 -8.52
N ALA A 42 -10.33 1.33 -9.05
CA ALA A 42 -9.18 1.73 -8.22
C ALA A 42 -9.54 2.86 -7.23
N ASP A 43 -10.29 3.87 -7.68
CA ASP A 43 -10.73 4.98 -6.83
C ASP A 43 -11.68 4.48 -5.73
N ARG A 44 -12.59 3.54 -6.04
CA ARG A 44 -13.52 2.97 -5.07
C ARG A 44 -12.83 2.10 -4.01
N GLU A 45 -11.87 1.28 -4.40
CA GLU A 45 -11.08 0.47 -3.46
C GLU A 45 -10.25 1.36 -2.52
N ARG A 46 -9.74 2.49 -3.03
CA ARG A 46 -9.08 3.50 -2.21
C ARG A 46 -10.02 4.11 -1.17
N GLU A 47 -11.20 4.56 -1.59
CA GLU A 47 -12.16 5.19 -0.67
C GLU A 47 -12.70 4.20 0.37
N SER A 48 -13.03 2.97 -0.05
CA SER A 48 -13.58 1.94 0.84
C SER A 48 -12.54 1.38 1.80
N GLY A 49 -11.29 1.17 1.37
CA GLY A 49 -10.27 0.63 2.24
C GLY A 49 -9.82 1.63 3.33
N LEU A 50 -9.91 2.93 3.06
CA LEU A 50 -9.59 3.98 4.04
C LEU A 50 -10.65 4.17 5.12
N SER A 51 -11.93 3.87 4.84
CA SER A 51 -12.99 3.99 5.86
C SER A 51 -12.99 2.85 6.87
N ASP A 52 -12.46 1.70 6.47
CA ASP A 52 -12.52 0.46 7.25
C ASP A 52 -11.24 0.19 8.05
N LEU A 53 -10.20 1.02 7.86
CA LEU A 53 -8.91 0.85 8.51
C LEU A 53 -8.93 1.46 9.93
N ASN A 54 -8.56 0.66 10.94
CA ASN A 54 -8.21 1.19 12.25
C ASN A 54 -6.83 1.83 12.16
N ILE A 55 -6.80 3.15 12.05
CA ILE A 55 -5.54 3.88 11.84
C ILE A 55 -4.86 4.09 13.19
N THR A 56 -3.68 3.50 13.34
CA THR A 56 -2.84 3.74 14.51
C THR A 56 -1.52 4.38 14.12
N ALA A 57 -0.96 5.20 15.00
CA ALA A 57 0.36 5.78 14.79
C ALA A 57 1.19 5.75 16.07
N THR A 58 2.50 5.79 15.88
CA THR A 58 3.49 5.88 16.96
C THR A 58 4.40 7.06 16.70
N ILE A 59 4.88 7.69 17.78
CA ILE A 59 5.91 8.72 17.69
C ILE A 59 7.26 8.01 17.69
N ARG A 60 8.10 8.31 16.71
CA ARG A 60 9.43 7.71 16.54
C ARG A 60 10.47 8.81 16.38
N VAL A 61 11.71 8.49 16.71
CA VAL A 61 12.83 9.38 16.38
C VAL A 61 12.97 9.42 14.86
N ASP A 62 12.98 10.61 14.27
CA ASP A 62 13.19 10.80 12.85
C ASP A 62 14.67 10.66 12.51
N ARG A 63 15.16 9.42 12.45
CA ARG A 63 16.57 9.14 12.15
C ARG A 63 17.01 9.70 10.79
N GLN A 64 16.10 9.92 9.84
CA GLN A 64 16.45 10.37 8.49
C GLN A 64 16.74 11.87 8.45
N SER A 65 15.79 12.70 8.89
CA SER A 65 16.01 14.16 9.00
C SER A 65 17.23 14.45 9.88
N MET A 66 17.37 13.64 10.92
CA MET A 66 18.43 13.74 11.89
C MET A 66 19.83 13.36 11.32
N MET A 67 19.92 12.33 10.47
CA MET A 67 21.15 12.02 9.71
C MET A 67 21.46 13.09 8.66
N GLU A 68 20.44 13.70 8.06
CA GLU A 68 20.60 14.78 7.10
C GLU A 68 21.14 16.05 7.77
N ASP A 69 20.64 16.40 8.96
CA ASP A 69 21.14 17.51 9.78
C ASP A 69 22.57 17.27 10.25
N MET A 70 22.91 16.04 10.63
CA MET A 70 24.31 15.67 10.90
C MET A 70 25.19 15.88 9.67
N ARG A 71 24.74 15.45 8.49
CA ARG A 71 25.53 15.61 7.25
C ARG A 71 25.71 17.08 6.88
N LYS A 72 24.68 17.92 7.07
CA LYS A 72 24.73 19.37 6.83
C LYS A 72 25.66 20.08 7.81
N ASN A 73 25.64 19.70 9.09
CA ASN A 73 26.50 20.31 10.11
C ASN A 73 27.96 19.77 10.07
N ALA A 74 28.19 18.60 9.48
CA ALA A 74 29.52 18.03 9.26
C ALA A 74 30.28 18.67 8.07
N GLU A 75 29.68 19.60 7.31
CA GLU A 75 30.35 20.27 6.19
C GLU A 75 31.48 21.23 6.64
N GLU A 76 31.66 21.50 7.94
CA GLU A 76 32.76 22.37 8.44
C GLU A 76 33.93 21.64 9.13
N THR A 77 33.86 20.37 9.52
CA THR A 77 35.05 19.65 10.01
C THR A 77 34.84 18.14 10.14
N GLU A 78 35.53 17.37 9.27
CA GLU A 78 35.78 15.92 9.33
C GLU A 78 34.55 14.98 9.37
N GLN A 79 34.73 13.75 8.88
CA GLN A 79 33.68 12.70 8.94
C GLN A 79 33.17 12.57 10.38
N PRO A 80 31.85 12.38 10.60
CA PRO A 80 31.32 12.23 11.95
C PRO A 80 32.05 11.07 12.65
N ASP A 81 32.88 11.41 13.64
CA ASP A 81 33.61 10.41 14.42
C ASP A 81 32.61 9.47 15.11
N SER A 82 32.95 8.19 15.18
CA SER A 82 32.22 7.18 15.94
C SER A 82 31.88 7.61 17.38
N GLY A 83 32.69 8.50 17.98
CA GLY A 83 32.43 9.14 19.26
C GLY A 83 31.25 10.12 19.25
N SER A 84 31.15 11.02 18.26
CA SER A 84 30.04 11.99 18.17
C SER A 84 28.71 11.30 17.85
N MET A 85 28.75 10.21 17.09
CA MET A 85 27.59 9.34 16.86
C MET A 85 27.12 8.67 18.17
N LYS A 86 28.04 8.22 19.03
CA LYS A 86 27.71 7.53 20.30
C LYS A 86 27.21 8.50 21.37
N ASP A 87 27.85 9.65 21.53
CA ASP A 87 27.41 10.71 22.44
C ASP A 87 26.04 11.26 22.04
N TRP A 88 25.74 11.22 20.75
CA TRP A 88 24.45 11.67 20.27
C TRP A 88 23.38 10.57 20.29
N MET A 89 23.73 9.31 20.05
CA MET A 89 22.79 8.20 20.29
C MET A 89 22.39 8.11 21.76
N SER A 90 23.29 8.50 22.68
CA SER A 90 22.97 8.64 24.10
C SER A 90 22.20 9.93 24.45
N SER A 91 22.19 10.93 23.56
CA SER A 91 21.32 12.11 23.67
C SER A 91 19.88 11.84 23.22
N MET A 92 19.62 10.71 22.55
CA MET A 92 18.26 10.25 22.27
C MET A 92 17.58 9.88 23.58
N LYS A 93 16.82 10.83 24.13
CA LYS A 93 15.96 10.55 25.26
C LYS A 93 14.69 9.86 24.75
N GLU A 94 14.37 8.70 25.29
CA GLU A 94 13.04 8.12 25.08
C GLU A 94 11.98 9.05 25.68
N LEU A 95 10.86 9.20 25.00
CA LEU A 95 9.74 10.00 25.49
C LEU A 95 9.20 9.33 26.75
N SER A 96 9.07 10.11 27.82
CA SER A 96 8.44 9.62 29.06
C SER A 96 6.96 9.33 28.83
N LEU A 97 6.39 8.46 29.67
CA LEU A 97 4.96 8.15 29.63
C LEU A 97 4.10 9.42 29.78
N GLU A 98 4.53 10.39 30.58
CA GLU A 98 3.83 11.66 30.78
C GLU A 98 3.86 12.54 29.51
N GLU A 99 4.96 12.55 28.76
CA GLU A 99 5.03 13.23 27.46
C GLU A 99 4.11 12.56 26.44
N LEU A 100 4.11 11.22 26.36
CA LEU A 100 3.22 10.48 25.47
C LEU A 100 1.74 10.73 25.80
N LYS A 101 1.37 10.71 27.08
CA LYS A 101 0.02 11.07 27.55
C LYS A 101 -0.33 12.52 27.26
N THR A 102 0.63 13.43 27.27
CA THR A 102 0.41 14.85 26.90
C THR A 102 0.01 14.95 25.44
N TYR A 103 0.72 14.26 24.53
CA TYR A 103 0.38 14.26 23.10
C TYR A 103 -0.94 13.57 22.81
N ALA A 104 -1.35 12.59 23.63
CA ALA A 104 -2.65 11.93 23.52
C ALA A 104 -3.84 12.87 23.76
N GLN A 105 -3.63 14.05 24.36
CA GLN A 105 -4.69 15.06 24.55
C GLN A 105 -5.00 15.86 23.26
N ALA A 106 -4.29 15.59 22.17
CA ALA A 106 -4.59 16.17 20.86
C ALA A 106 -6.02 15.81 20.41
N LYS A 107 -6.74 16.77 19.81
CA LYS A 107 -8.15 16.60 19.40
C LYS A 107 -8.35 15.54 18.33
N SER A 108 -7.31 15.22 17.57
CA SER A 108 -7.36 14.17 16.54
C SER A 108 -7.27 12.75 17.10
N VAL A 109 -6.82 12.58 18.35
CA VAL A 109 -6.66 11.26 18.96
C VAL A 109 -8.01 10.82 19.52
N HIS A 110 -8.49 9.67 19.05
CA HIS A 110 -9.73 9.06 19.54
C HIS A 110 -9.46 8.19 20.76
N ASP A 111 -8.41 7.38 20.71
CA ASP A 111 -8.00 6.50 21.80
C ASP A 111 -6.47 6.45 21.90
N PHE A 112 -5.96 6.08 23.06
CA PHE A 112 -4.53 6.02 23.35
C PHE A 112 -4.21 4.85 24.26
N TYR A 113 -3.24 4.06 23.83
CA TYR A 113 -2.68 2.99 24.65
C TYR A 113 -1.18 2.99 24.55
N TYR A 114 -0.54 2.35 25.52
CA TYR A 114 0.91 2.30 25.61
C TYR A 114 1.36 0.91 25.98
N THR A 115 2.58 0.60 25.55
CA THR A 115 3.24 -0.67 25.81
C THR A 115 4.63 -0.40 26.35
N GLU A 116 5.09 -1.31 27.19
CA GLU A 116 6.48 -1.35 27.61
C GLU A 116 7.06 -2.69 27.20
N SER A 117 8.27 -2.69 26.65
CA SER A 117 8.94 -3.91 26.20
C SER A 117 10.32 -4.02 26.80
N VAL A 118 10.68 -5.24 27.22
CA VAL A 118 11.98 -5.57 27.83
C VAL A 118 12.52 -6.85 27.21
N SER A 119 13.83 -6.90 27.03
CA SER A 119 14.56 -8.10 26.60
C SER A 119 15.11 -8.85 27.82
N LEU A 120 14.74 -10.13 27.96
CA LEU A 120 15.16 -10.97 29.09
C LEU A 120 15.65 -12.35 28.62
N ASN A 121 16.50 -12.98 29.41
CA ASN A 121 16.78 -14.40 29.32
C ASN A 121 15.85 -15.18 30.27
N ALA A 122 15.85 -16.50 30.16
CA ALA A 122 15.20 -17.36 31.14
C ALA A 122 16.11 -18.49 31.57
N SER A 123 16.13 -18.79 32.87
CA SER A 123 16.92 -19.90 33.42
C SER A 123 16.11 -21.19 33.52
N SER A 124 14.79 -21.11 33.39
CA SER A 124 13.88 -22.25 33.58
C SER A 124 13.31 -22.82 32.28
N ILE A 125 13.50 -22.13 31.15
CA ILE A 125 12.92 -22.49 29.85
C ILE A 125 13.94 -22.23 28.73
N GLU A 126 13.85 -23.00 27.66
CA GLU A 126 14.61 -22.83 26.43
C GLU A 126 13.78 -22.04 25.41
N ALA A 127 14.44 -21.13 24.69
CA ALA A 127 13.80 -20.35 23.63
C ALA A 127 13.57 -21.20 22.38
N VAL A 128 12.53 -20.87 21.63
CA VAL A 128 12.28 -21.46 20.31
C VAL A 128 13.28 -20.88 19.32
N SER A 129 14.12 -21.74 18.73
CA SER A 129 15.09 -21.32 17.72
C SER A 129 14.60 -21.67 16.31
N THR A 130 14.41 -20.66 15.47
CA THR A 130 14.13 -20.81 14.03
C THR A 130 15.37 -20.68 13.14
N SER A 131 16.56 -20.50 13.72
CA SER A 131 17.82 -20.67 12.99
C SER A 131 18.02 -22.16 12.68
N SER A 132 18.19 -22.49 11.41
CA SER A 132 18.65 -23.81 11.01
C SER A 132 20.09 -24.00 11.48
N ASP A 133 20.28 -24.44 12.72
CA ASP A 133 21.54 -24.97 13.19
C ASP A 133 21.81 -26.27 12.45
N THR A 134 22.64 -26.21 11.41
CA THR A 134 23.41 -27.36 10.99
C THR A 134 24.46 -27.65 12.06
N THR A 135 24.03 -28.14 13.22
CA THR A 135 24.92 -28.88 14.13
C THR A 135 25.11 -30.28 13.57
N ASP A 136 25.93 -30.38 12.53
CA ASP A 136 26.58 -31.65 12.22
C ASP A 136 27.65 -31.89 13.28
N THR A 137 27.36 -32.86 14.15
CA THR A 137 28.33 -33.62 14.92
C THR A 137 29.51 -34.03 14.03
N ALA A 138 30.62 -33.29 14.11
CA ALA A 138 31.90 -33.71 13.57
C ALA A 138 32.94 -33.69 14.68
N THR A 139 33.28 -34.89 15.10
CA THR A 139 34.42 -35.27 15.95
C THR A 139 35.69 -34.47 15.64
N ALA A 140 36.37 -34.10 16.72
CA ALA A 140 37.72 -33.57 16.72
C ALA A 140 38.66 -34.39 15.81
N ASP A 141 39.18 -33.75 14.77
CA ASP A 141 40.54 -34.04 14.32
C ASP A 141 41.19 -32.79 13.71
N THR A 142 42.51 -32.79 13.83
CA THR A 142 43.38 -31.64 13.91
C THR A 142 43.84 -31.19 12.52
N SER A 143 44.19 -29.91 12.40
CA SER A 143 45.01 -29.29 11.34
C SER A 143 44.33 -28.86 10.02
N GLN A 144 43.98 -27.58 9.94
CA GLN A 144 44.62 -26.65 9.00
C GLN A 144 44.20 -25.21 9.31
N GLU A 145 45.17 -24.43 9.78
CA GLU A 145 45.09 -22.98 9.90
C GLU A 145 44.71 -22.35 8.56
N ARG A 146 43.47 -21.86 8.47
CA ARG A 146 43.16 -20.62 7.77
C ARG A 146 42.39 -19.73 8.73
N GLY A 147 43.15 -19.06 9.58
CA GLY A 147 42.65 -18.03 10.47
C GLY A 147 42.08 -16.87 9.64
N PHE A 148 40.76 -16.80 9.57
CA PHE A 148 40.10 -15.52 9.44
C PHE A 148 40.22 -14.84 10.80
N PRO A 149 40.90 -13.69 10.92
CA PRO A 149 40.81 -12.91 12.14
C PRO A 149 39.34 -12.51 12.28
N GLN A 150 38.72 -13.02 13.34
CA GLN A 150 37.46 -12.56 13.88
C GLN A 150 37.66 -11.11 14.34
N GLN A 151 37.67 -10.19 13.38
CA GLN A 151 37.69 -8.75 13.60
C GLN A 151 36.46 -8.13 12.94
N GLY A 152 35.30 -8.77 13.16
CA GLY A 152 34.04 -8.06 13.26
C GLY A 152 33.95 -7.53 14.68
N LYS A 153 34.55 -6.36 14.94
CA LYS A 153 34.16 -5.55 16.08
C LYS A 153 32.72 -5.15 15.77
N GLY A 154 31.78 -6.01 16.17
CA GLY A 154 30.35 -5.78 16.02
C GLY A 154 30.03 -4.40 16.53
N ILE A 155 29.14 -3.71 15.83
CA ILE A 155 28.60 -2.41 16.24
C ILE A 155 28.26 -2.53 17.74
N GLY A 156 29.04 -1.85 18.56
CA GLY A 156 29.00 -1.99 20.02
C GLY A 156 27.66 -1.50 20.53
N GLY A 157 26.80 -2.44 20.89
CA GLY A 157 25.43 -2.18 21.36
C GLY A 157 24.59 -3.46 21.53
N MET A 158 24.98 -4.58 20.94
CA MET A 158 24.23 -5.84 20.95
C MET A 158 24.62 -6.84 22.07
N GLN A 159 25.43 -6.43 23.06
CA GLN A 159 25.99 -7.37 24.04
C GLN A 159 25.03 -7.79 25.17
N ASN A 160 23.92 -7.09 25.37
CA ASN A 160 22.98 -7.34 26.49
C ASN A 160 21.56 -7.69 26.01
N GLN A 161 21.44 -8.33 24.85
CA GLN A 161 20.14 -8.72 24.30
C GLN A 161 19.82 -10.17 24.72
N GLY A 162 18.65 -10.36 25.32
CA GLY A 162 18.16 -11.67 25.77
C GLY A 162 17.31 -12.40 24.74
N ASP A 163 17.03 -13.67 25.01
CA ASP A 163 16.32 -14.58 24.11
C ASP A 163 14.80 -14.31 23.98
N PHE A 164 14.20 -13.62 24.96
CA PHE A 164 12.76 -13.38 25.02
C PHE A 164 12.43 -11.90 24.98
N THR A 165 11.34 -11.55 24.27
CA THR A 165 10.72 -10.22 24.36
C THR A 165 9.50 -10.31 25.27
N ILE A 166 9.53 -9.60 26.40
CA ILE A 166 8.34 -9.42 27.25
C ILE A 166 7.71 -8.06 26.94
N THR A 167 6.43 -8.05 26.58
CA THR A 167 5.67 -6.82 26.33
C THR A 167 4.50 -6.69 27.31
N GLY A 168 4.53 -5.61 28.08
CA GLY A 168 3.47 -5.17 28.98
C GLY A 168 2.48 -4.25 28.26
N TYR A 169 1.20 -4.59 28.26
CA TYR A 169 0.16 -3.77 27.63
C TYR A 169 -0.66 -3.00 28.67
N SER A 170 -0.96 -1.73 28.37
CA SER A 170 -1.86 -0.91 29.21
C SER A 170 -3.33 -1.32 29.09
N SER A 171 -3.72 -1.92 27.96
CA SER A 171 -5.06 -2.43 27.71
C SER A 171 -5.05 -3.55 26.66
N TYR A 172 -6.04 -4.44 26.67
CA TYR A 172 -6.31 -5.43 25.63
C TYR A 172 -6.57 -4.80 24.26
N ALA A 173 -7.09 -3.56 24.20
CA ALA A 173 -7.27 -2.85 22.94
C ALA A 173 -5.93 -2.62 22.21
N ALA A 174 -4.83 -2.53 22.97
CA ALA A 174 -3.48 -2.40 22.45
C ALA A 174 -2.92 -3.68 21.83
N MET A 175 -3.53 -4.82 22.14
CA MET A 175 -3.12 -6.13 21.63
C MET A 175 -3.71 -6.36 20.23
N THR A 176 -3.25 -5.62 19.24
CA THR A 176 -3.82 -5.59 17.88
C THR A 176 -3.94 -6.99 17.26
N ALA A 177 -2.93 -7.85 17.46
CA ALA A 177 -2.98 -9.24 16.99
C ALA A 177 -4.14 -10.06 17.58
N PHE A 178 -4.59 -9.75 18.79
CA PHE A 178 -5.75 -10.40 19.40
C PHE A 178 -7.07 -9.74 18.98
N ALA A 179 -7.04 -8.47 18.58
CA ALA A 179 -8.20 -7.74 18.10
C ALA A 179 -8.56 -8.10 16.65
N ASP A 180 -7.55 -8.30 15.79
CA ASP A 180 -7.72 -8.70 14.39
C ASP A 180 -7.90 -10.22 14.19
N GLY A 181 -7.74 -11.01 15.27
CA GLY A 181 -7.91 -12.46 15.28
C GLY A 181 -6.70 -13.26 14.79
N SER A 182 -5.58 -12.61 14.47
CA SER A 182 -4.32 -13.27 14.09
C SER A 182 -3.65 -14.00 15.26
N ALA A 183 -3.99 -13.63 16.51
CA ALA A 183 -3.63 -14.33 17.73
C ALA A 183 -4.88 -14.65 18.57
N GLN A 184 -4.95 -15.87 19.11
CA GLN A 184 -6.11 -16.34 19.87
C GLN A 184 -5.67 -17.09 21.12
N LEU A 185 -6.39 -16.85 22.22
CA LEU A 185 -6.16 -17.58 23.46
C LEU A 185 -6.69 -19.00 23.29
N SER A 186 -5.79 -19.99 23.37
CA SER A 186 -6.12 -21.40 23.24
C SER A 186 -6.54 -22.00 24.58
N GLU A 187 -5.82 -21.66 25.66
CA GLU A 187 -6.10 -22.14 27.01
C GLU A 187 -5.91 -21.04 28.06
N GLY A 188 -6.66 -21.13 29.16
CA GLY A 188 -6.52 -20.27 30.33
C GLY A 188 -7.27 -18.95 30.24
N VAL A 189 -6.74 -17.92 30.92
CA VAL A 189 -7.30 -16.57 30.98
C VAL A 189 -6.24 -15.53 30.60
N ARG A 190 -6.69 -14.35 30.18
CA ARG A 190 -5.79 -13.21 29.99
C ARG A 190 -5.30 -12.68 31.35
N PHE A 191 -4.14 -12.02 31.36
CA PHE A 191 -3.71 -11.21 32.49
C PHE A 191 -4.69 -10.05 32.70
N THR A 192 -4.83 -9.54 33.93
CA THR A 192 -5.76 -8.44 34.23
C THR A 192 -5.15 -7.08 33.83
N GLU A 193 -5.88 -6.23 33.12
CA GLU A 193 -5.47 -4.84 32.84
C GLU A 193 -5.26 -4.05 34.14
N GLY A 194 -4.16 -3.30 34.22
CA GLY A 194 -3.86 -2.44 35.37
C GLY A 194 -3.47 -3.17 36.67
N ASP A 195 -3.30 -4.49 36.63
CA ASP A 195 -2.83 -5.29 37.77
C ASP A 195 -1.30 -5.42 37.76
N ASP A 196 -0.67 -5.42 38.94
CA ASP A 196 0.78 -5.57 39.12
C ASP A 196 1.20 -7.03 39.34
N ALA A 197 0.24 -7.96 39.34
CA ALA A 197 0.50 -9.38 39.45
C ALA A 197 1.39 -9.89 38.31
N LEU A 198 2.53 -10.48 38.67
CA LEU A 198 3.50 -11.10 37.75
C LEU A 198 2.93 -12.36 37.08
N THR A 199 2.02 -12.14 36.13
CA THR A 199 1.33 -13.16 35.35
C THR A 199 1.49 -12.88 33.87
N CYS A 200 1.68 -13.92 33.07
CA CYS A 200 1.87 -13.78 31.64
C CYS A 200 1.06 -14.80 30.83
N ILE A 201 0.91 -14.49 29.55
CA ILE A 201 0.48 -15.43 28.53
C ILE A 201 1.65 -15.71 27.58
N ILE A 202 1.77 -16.96 27.15
CA ILE A 202 2.88 -17.45 26.31
C ILE A 202 2.38 -18.12 25.04
N HIS A 203 3.22 -18.22 24.02
CA HIS A 203 2.88 -18.92 22.79
C HIS A 203 2.79 -20.44 22.99
N GLN A 204 1.91 -21.10 22.24
CA GLN A 204 1.71 -22.55 22.28
C GLN A 204 2.99 -23.33 21.99
N GLU A 205 3.80 -22.89 21.01
CA GLU A 205 5.04 -23.57 20.65
C GLU A 205 6.06 -23.52 21.79
N LEU A 206 6.18 -22.37 22.46
CA LEU A 206 7.06 -22.21 23.62
C LEU A 206 6.60 -23.09 24.78
N ALA A 207 5.28 -23.16 25.01
CA ALA A 207 4.70 -24.02 26.03
C ALA A 207 4.97 -25.51 25.75
N THR A 208 4.78 -25.95 24.50
CA THR A 208 5.01 -27.34 24.10
C THR A 208 6.49 -27.73 24.16
N LEU A 209 7.40 -26.85 23.70
CA LEU A 209 8.85 -27.10 23.76
C LEU A 209 9.31 -27.35 25.21
N ASN A 210 8.80 -26.55 26.14
CA ASN A 210 9.23 -26.54 27.54
C ASN A 210 8.33 -27.37 28.47
N ASN A 211 7.32 -28.08 27.92
CA ASN A 211 6.31 -28.83 28.68
C ASN A 211 5.60 -27.98 29.76
N LEU A 212 5.32 -26.71 29.47
CA LEU A 212 4.66 -25.78 30.40
C LEU A 212 3.14 -25.91 30.33
N SER A 213 2.51 -25.81 31.49
CA SER A 213 1.06 -25.79 31.68
C SER A 213 0.62 -24.52 32.42
N ILE A 214 -0.69 -24.23 32.38
CA ILE A 214 -1.26 -23.12 33.14
C ILE A 214 -1.00 -23.31 34.64
N GLY A 215 -0.48 -22.26 35.29
CA GLY A 215 -0.10 -22.26 36.69
C GLY A 215 1.40 -22.44 36.93
N ASP A 216 2.16 -22.88 35.92
CA ASP A 216 3.61 -23.01 36.02
C ASP A 216 4.29 -21.63 36.13
N THR A 217 5.50 -21.62 36.70
CA THR A 217 6.27 -20.40 36.94
C THR A 217 7.55 -20.41 36.13
N ILE A 218 7.73 -19.39 35.30
CA ILE A 218 8.93 -19.13 34.52
C ILE A 218 9.83 -18.19 35.34
N THR A 219 11.13 -18.47 35.36
CA THR A 219 12.15 -17.63 35.98
C THR A 219 12.95 -16.91 34.90
N PHE A 220 12.66 -15.62 34.71
CA PHE A 220 13.41 -14.75 33.82
C PHE A 220 14.63 -14.16 34.52
N THR A 221 15.67 -13.86 33.75
CA THR A 221 16.94 -13.30 34.23
C THR A 221 17.33 -12.10 33.39
N ASN A 222 17.88 -11.07 34.04
CA ASN A 222 18.41 -9.90 33.33
C ASN A 222 19.70 -10.33 32.58
N PRO A 223 19.79 -10.15 31.25
CA PRO A 223 20.97 -10.55 30.47
C PRO A 223 22.24 -9.79 30.88
N ALA A 224 22.10 -8.56 31.39
CA ALA A 224 23.22 -7.76 31.89
C ALA A 224 23.59 -8.05 33.36
N ALA A 225 22.69 -8.74 34.10
CA ALA A 225 22.85 -9.03 35.52
C ALA A 225 22.20 -10.38 35.88
N GLU A 226 22.84 -11.49 35.54
CA GLU A 226 22.27 -12.86 35.65
C GLU A 226 21.78 -13.27 37.06
N LYS A 227 22.23 -12.59 38.12
CA LYS A 227 21.78 -12.83 39.50
C LYS A 227 20.40 -12.24 39.79
N GLU A 228 19.97 -11.29 38.98
CA GLU A 228 18.66 -10.66 39.07
C GLU A 228 17.64 -11.55 38.36
N THR A 229 16.68 -12.05 39.13
CA THR A 229 15.71 -13.05 38.64
C THR A 229 14.28 -12.64 38.96
N TYR A 230 13.37 -12.92 38.03
CA TYR A 230 11.96 -12.58 38.11
C TYR A 230 11.11 -13.82 37.89
N LYS A 231 10.25 -14.14 38.86
CA LYS A 231 9.35 -15.29 38.80
C LYS A 231 7.98 -14.85 38.32
N VAL A 232 7.59 -15.32 37.15
CA VAL A 232 6.34 -14.95 36.46
C VAL A 232 5.49 -16.19 36.23
N ARG A 233 4.21 -16.13 36.58
CA ARG A 233 3.29 -17.27 36.49
C ARG A 233 2.52 -17.28 35.18
N VAL A 234 2.46 -18.42 34.50
CA VAL A 234 1.70 -18.61 33.27
C VAL A 234 0.21 -18.72 33.59
N VAL A 235 -0.62 -17.85 33.02
CA VAL A 235 -2.09 -17.86 33.20
C VAL A 235 -2.87 -18.18 31.93
N GLY A 236 -2.21 -18.13 30.78
CA GLY A 236 -2.81 -18.46 29.49
C GLY A 236 -1.80 -18.83 28.43
N ILE A 237 -2.27 -19.55 27.42
CA ILE A 237 -1.49 -19.99 26.27
C ILE A 237 -2.22 -19.53 25.00
N TYR A 238 -1.50 -18.86 24.10
CA TYR A 238 -2.07 -18.34 22.85
C TYR A 238 -1.41 -18.98 21.62
N THR A 239 -2.14 -18.98 20.52
CA THR A 239 -1.65 -19.37 19.18
C THR A 239 -1.67 -18.14 18.28
N SER A 240 -0.79 -18.10 17.28
CA SER A 240 -0.79 -17.04 16.27
C SER A 240 -0.58 -17.59 14.86
N THR A 241 -1.07 -16.87 13.85
CA THR A 241 -0.88 -17.19 12.43
C THR A 241 0.42 -16.62 11.86
N LYS A 242 1.16 -15.83 12.64
CA LYS A 242 2.43 -15.23 12.22
C LYS A 242 3.55 -16.24 12.35
N THR A 243 4.16 -16.59 11.22
CA THR A 243 5.37 -17.41 11.19
C THR A 243 6.61 -16.51 11.34
N ALA A 244 7.65 -17.00 12.03
CA ALA A 244 8.92 -16.28 12.12
C ALA A 244 9.54 -16.11 10.71
N ASP A 245 9.90 -14.89 10.36
CA ASP A 245 10.81 -14.65 9.23
C ASP A 245 12.22 -15.04 9.67
N SER A 246 12.75 -16.16 9.13
CA SER A 246 14.07 -16.73 9.46
C SER A 246 15.27 -15.85 9.06
N PHE A 247 15.05 -14.56 8.78
CA PHE A 247 16.00 -13.69 8.09
C PHE A 247 17.17 -13.21 8.96
N MET A 248 17.07 -13.29 10.30
CA MET A 248 18.09 -12.72 11.21
C MET A 248 18.59 -13.66 12.32
N GLY A 249 18.06 -14.90 12.44
CA GLY A 249 18.59 -15.94 13.34
C GLY A 249 18.67 -15.58 14.83
N MET A 250 17.94 -14.56 15.30
CA MET A 250 17.88 -14.17 16.71
C MET A 250 16.59 -14.67 17.36
N ASN A 251 16.70 -15.41 18.45
CA ASN A 251 15.56 -16.00 19.17
C ASN A 251 14.51 -14.96 19.57
N MET A 252 14.93 -13.77 20.00
CA MET A 252 14.06 -12.69 20.46
C MET A 252 13.05 -12.20 19.38
N MET A 253 13.37 -12.40 18.11
CA MET A 253 12.55 -11.98 16.96
C MET A 253 11.51 -13.02 16.57
N ASP A 254 11.59 -14.24 17.11
CA ASP A 254 10.62 -15.30 16.85
C ASP A 254 9.29 -14.96 17.55
N PRO A 255 8.14 -14.96 16.83
CA PRO A 255 6.83 -14.75 17.44
C PRO A 255 6.51 -15.71 18.60
N ALA A 256 7.10 -16.92 18.62
CA ALA A 256 6.93 -17.88 19.69
C ALA A 256 7.65 -17.48 20.99
N ASN A 257 8.69 -16.64 20.91
CA ASN A 257 9.43 -16.12 22.07
C ASN A 257 8.90 -14.76 22.57
N GLN A 258 7.76 -14.31 22.04
CA GLN A 258 7.06 -13.13 22.54
C GLN A 258 6.15 -13.51 23.71
N ILE A 259 6.27 -12.78 24.81
CA ILE A 259 5.53 -13.03 26.05
C ILE A 259 4.77 -11.77 26.42
N TYR A 260 3.50 -11.92 26.80
CA TYR A 260 2.63 -10.78 27.08
C TYR A 260 2.14 -10.76 28.52
N MET A 261 2.11 -9.57 29.12
CA MET A 261 1.62 -9.32 30.47
C MET A 261 1.01 -7.91 30.59
N SER A 262 0.57 -7.52 31.79
CA SER A 262 0.12 -6.15 32.04
C SER A 262 1.30 -5.18 32.08
N TYR A 263 1.07 -3.93 31.67
CA TYR A 263 2.06 -2.86 31.79
C TYR A 263 2.52 -2.69 33.25
N GLU A 264 1.59 -2.58 34.21
CA GLU A 264 1.92 -2.34 35.62
C GLU A 264 2.82 -3.43 36.20
N ALA A 265 2.60 -4.70 35.83
CA ALA A 265 3.44 -5.80 36.30
C ALA A 265 4.85 -5.76 35.70
N LEU A 266 5.00 -5.40 34.42
CA LEU A 266 6.31 -5.28 33.77
C LEU A 266 7.05 -4.03 34.29
N HIS A 267 6.36 -2.92 34.44
CA HIS A 267 6.90 -1.69 34.97
C HIS A 267 7.41 -1.87 36.41
N ALA A 268 6.65 -2.60 37.23
CA ALA A 268 7.09 -2.97 38.57
C ALA A 268 8.32 -3.90 38.58
N MET A 269 8.57 -4.70 37.53
CA MET A 269 9.82 -5.46 37.39
C MET A 269 10.99 -4.53 37.10
N VAL A 270 10.79 -3.57 36.20
CA VAL A 270 11.80 -2.59 35.78
C VAL A 270 12.19 -1.68 36.94
N GLU A 271 11.22 -1.14 37.68
CA GLU A 271 11.47 -0.28 38.86
C GLU A 271 12.17 -1.02 40.01
N LYS A 272 11.95 -2.34 40.13
CA LYS A 272 12.59 -3.18 41.14
C LYS A 272 13.99 -3.62 40.75
N SER A 273 14.46 -3.28 39.54
CA SER A 273 15.82 -3.64 39.14
C SER A 273 16.83 -3.02 40.10
N THR A 274 17.66 -3.88 40.69
CA THR A 274 18.67 -3.51 41.70
C THR A 274 20.07 -3.36 41.11
N ALA A 275 20.20 -3.57 39.80
CA ALA A 275 21.44 -3.45 39.07
C ALA A 275 21.85 -1.98 38.89
N ASP A 276 23.15 -1.74 38.74
CA ASP A 276 23.71 -0.38 38.59
C ASP A 276 23.18 0.27 37.30
N THR A 277 23.27 1.59 37.16
CA THR A 277 22.73 2.37 36.01
C THR A 277 23.07 1.79 34.63
N ASP A 278 24.22 1.12 34.48
CA ASP A 278 24.68 0.52 33.22
C ASP A 278 24.22 -0.94 32.99
N THR A 279 23.72 -1.62 34.03
CA THR A 279 23.26 -3.02 34.01
C THR A 279 21.79 -3.18 34.43
N ALA A 280 21.15 -2.07 34.80
CA ALA A 280 19.73 -1.97 35.09
C ALA A 280 18.90 -2.49 33.91
N LEU A 281 17.74 -3.05 34.26
CA LEU A 281 16.80 -3.50 33.25
C LEU A 281 16.24 -2.29 32.49
N HIS A 282 16.58 -2.19 31.20
CA HIS A 282 16.08 -1.09 30.35
C HIS A 282 14.80 -1.52 29.63
N ALA A 283 13.78 -0.69 29.78
CA ALA A 283 12.49 -0.89 29.17
C ALA A 283 12.24 0.17 28.10
N GLN A 284 11.66 -0.24 26.98
CA GLN A 284 11.28 0.65 25.90
C GLN A 284 9.79 0.93 25.98
N THR A 285 9.43 2.19 26.22
CA THR A 285 8.02 2.62 26.26
C THR A 285 7.58 3.13 24.90
N ARG A 286 6.45 2.62 24.41
CA ARG A 286 5.84 3.03 23.14
C ARG A 286 4.40 3.47 23.34
N GLY A 287 4.08 4.69 22.92
CA GLY A 287 2.70 5.18 22.84
C GLY A 287 2.12 4.93 21.45
N THR A 288 0.90 4.41 21.41
CA THR A 288 0.13 4.20 20.18
C THR A 288 -1.15 5.04 20.23
N TYR A 289 -1.34 5.85 19.21
CA TYR A 289 -2.45 6.78 19.07
C TYR A 289 -3.41 6.22 18.03
N VAL A 290 -4.70 6.17 18.36
CA VAL A 290 -5.76 5.67 17.47
C VAL A 290 -6.53 6.85 16.88
N PHE A 291 -6.80 6.80 15.59
CA PHE A 291 -7.47 7.85 14.84
C PHE A 291 -8.74 7.33 14.19
N GLU A 292 -9.77 8.18 14.10
CA GLU A 292 -11.03 7.83 13.43
C GLU A 292 -10.88 7.74 11.90
N ASN A 293 -9.95 8.49 11.32
CA ASN A 293 -9.75 8.57 9.87
C ASN A 293 -8.35 9.15 9.54
N VAL A 294 -7.96 9.08 8.27
CA VAL A 294 -6.68 9.58 7.77
C VAL A 294 -6.52 11.08 8.00
N GLU A 295 -7.60 11.86 7.86
CA GLU A 295 -7.54 13.31 8.07
C GLU A 295 -7.19 13.68 9.53
N ALA A 296 -7.64 12.88 10.49
CA ALA A 296 -7.27 13.02 11.89
C ALA A 296 -5.79 12.67 12.12
N TYR A 297 -5.31 11.58 11.51
CA TYR A 297 -3.89 11.20 11.51
C TYR A 297 -3.00 12.31 10.93
N ASP A 298 -3.34 12.84 9.75
CA ASP A 298 -2.56 13.89 9.07
C ASP A 298 -2.44 15.18 9.91
N LYS A 299 -3.45 15.45 10.76
CA LYS A 299 -3.44 16.61 11.66
C LYS A 299 -2.68 16.37 12.96
N PHE A 300 -2.44 15.11 13.33
CA PHE A 300 -1.90 14.76 14.64
C PHE A 300 -0.49 15.29 14.85
N GLU A 301 0.40 15.14 13.88
CA GLU A 301 1.79 15.61 14.01
C GLU A 301 1.84 17.12 14.30
N ALA A 302 1.08 17.92 13.55
CA ALA A 302 0.99 19.36 13.78
C ALA A 302 0.38 19.72 15.15
N GLN A 303 -0.53 18.89 15.68
CA GLN A 303 -1.08 19.07 17.03
C GLN A 303 -0.09 18.67 18.11
N ALA A 304 0.62 17.55 17.95
CA ALA A 304 1.67 17.10 18.86
C ALA A 304 2.81 18.12 18.94
N ARG A 305 3.23 18.72 17.82
CA ARG A 305 4.21 19.83 17.79
C ARG A 305 3.75 21.04 18.59
N LYS A 306 2.46 21.39 18.56
CA LYS A 306 1.89 22.48 19.40
C LYS A 306 1.87 22.14 20.89
N LEU A 307 1.83 20.85 21.22
CA LEU A 307 1.89 20.34 22.59
C LEU A 307 3.33 20.16 23.10
N GLY A 308 4.34 20.47 22.28
CA GLY A 308 5.75 20.45 22.68
C GLY A 308 6.59 19.34 22.04
N LEU A 309 6.06 18.59 21.06
CA LEU A 309 6.84 17.58 20.36
C LEU A 309 8.01 18.23 19.59
N SER A 310 9.22 17.78 19.89
CA SER A 310 10.47 18.23 19.25
C SER A 310 10.56 17.80 17.77
N ASP A 311 11.32 18.56 16.98
CA ASP A 311 11.64 18.24 15.58
C ASP A 311 12.49 16.98 15.40
N MET A 312 13.07 16.45 16.48
CA MET A 312 13.77 15.15 16.47
C MET A 312 12.82 13.95 16.34
N TYR A 313 11.51 14.17 16.50
CA TYR A 313 10.50 13.12 16.41
C TYR A 313 9.56 13.34 15.23
N THR A 314 9.09 12.22 14.70
CA THR A 314 8.09 12.14 13.65
C THR A 314 6.98 11.18 14.06
N VAL A 315 5.81 11.35 13.47
CA VAL A 315 4.67 10.45 13.63
C VAL A 315 4.69 9.47 12.46
N SER A 316 4.62 8.18 12.75
CA SER A 316 4.59 7.14 11.72
C SER A 316 3.49 6.12 12.02
N SER A 317 2.69 5.82 11.00
CA SER A 317 1.68 4.76 11.00
C SER A 317 2.15 3.60 10.11
N GLU A 318 2.27 2.42 10.69
CA GLU A 318 2.52 1.19 9.92
C GLU A 318 1.28 0.77 9.13
N ASP A 319 0.09 1.03 9.66
CA ASP A 319 -1.18 0.68 9.02
C ASP A 319 -1.37 1.47 7.73
N VAL A 320 -1.17 2.80 7.79
CA VAL A 320 -1.26 3.67 6.60
C VAL A 320 -0.16 3.32 5.61
N ALA A 321 1.07 3.11 6.05
CA ALA A 321 2.18 2.76 5.15
C ALA A 321 1.94 1.41 4.44
N ALA A 322 1.48 0.39 5.17
CA ALA A 322 1.14 -0.91 4.60
C ALA A 322 -0.03 -0.82 3.62
N TYR A 323 -1.04 -0.01 3.95
CA TYR A 323 -2.18 0.22 3.08
C TYR A 323 -1.79 0.98 1.79
N GLU A 324 -1.03 2.06 1.89
CA GLU A 324 -0.50 2.80 0.73
C GLU A 324 0.35 1.88 -0.17
N GLN A 325 1.19 1.03 0.43
CA GLN A 325 1.97 0.05 -0.33
C GLN A 325 1.08 -0.99 -1.03
N SER A 326 -0.04 -1.39 -0.41
CA SER A 326 -1.02 -2.29 -1.02
C SER A 326 -1.80 -1.64 -2.18
N LEU A 327 -1.98 -0.32 -2.13
CA LEU A 327 -2.64 0.46 -3.18
C LEU A 327 -1.71 0.79 -4.36
N ALA A 328 -0.38 0.78 -4.19
CA ALA A 328 0.55 1.16 -5.24
C ALA A 328 0.34 0.42 -6.59
N PRO A 329 0.05 -0.90 -6.64
CA PRO A 329 -0.32 -1.57 -7.90
C PRO A 329 -1.60 -1.01 -8.52
N LEU A 330 -2.62 -0.71 -7.71
CA LEU A 330 -3.89 -0.13 -8.17
C LEU A 330 -3.72 1.29 -8.69
N GLU A 331 -2.91 2.12 -8.04
CA GLU A 331 -2.58 3.47 -8.49
C GLU A 331 -1.86 3.46 -9.85
N ASN A 332 -0.89 2.56 -10.00
CA ASN A 332 -0.18 2.37 -11.26
C ASN A 332 -1.14 1.92 -12.36
N LEU A 333 -2.02 0.96 -12.07
CA LEU A 333 -3.03 0.47 -13.01
C LEU A 333 -4.02 1.58 -13.42
N SER A 334 -4.50 2.37 -12.46
CA SER A 334 -5.38 3.53 -12.69
C SER A 334 -4.71 4.58 -13.57
N THR A 335 -3.43 4.89 -13.28
CA THR A 335 -2.63 5.84 -14.07
C THR A 335 -2.42 5.36 -15.50
N TYR A 336 -2.07 4.09 -15.68
CA TYR A 336 -1.90 3.49 -17.01
C TYR A 336 -3.22 3.41 -17.78
N ALA A 337 -4.34 3.11 -17.12
CA ALA A 337 -5.66 3.17 -17.72
C ALA A 337 -6.00 4.60 -18.19
N GLY A 338 -5.62 5.62 -17.41
CA GLY A 338 -5.74 7.03 -17.79
C GLY A 338 -4.95 7.39 -19.04
N TYR A 339 -3.67 7.00 -19.12
CA TYR A 339 -2.86 7.21 -20.33
C TYR A 339 -3.41 6.45 -21.53
N PHE A 340 -3.83 5.20 -21.34
CA PHE A 340 -4.46 4.40 -22.38
C PHE A 340 -5.72 5.07 -22.92
N LEU A 341 -6.60 5.56 -22.04
CA LEU A 341 -7.80 6.32 -22.42
C LEU A 341 -7.44 7.55 -23.26
N ALA A 342 -6.46 8.34 -22.81
CA ALA A 342 -6.03 9.54 -23.52
C ALA A 342 -5.52 9.22 -24.94
N VAL A 343 -4.69 8.18 -25.09
CA VAL A 343 -4.17 7.74 -26.39
C VAL A 343 -5.29 7.24 -27.29
N VAL A 344 -6.20 6.42 -26.77
CA VAL A 344 -7.34 5.88 -27.54
C VAL A 344 -8.25 7.00 -28.02
N LEU A 345 -8.56 7.99 -27.18
CA LEU A 345 -9.40 9.11 -27.57
C LEU A 345 -8.72 10.00 -28.61
N LEU A 346 -7.40 10.22 -28.50
CA LEU A 346 -6.65 11.01 -29.46
C LEU A 346 -6.57 10.31 -30.81
N VAL A 347 -6.07 9.07 -30.85
CA VAL A 347 -5.91 8.30 -32.09
C VAL A 347 -7.28 7.99 -32.70
N GLY A 348 -8.21 7.52 -31.88
CA GLY A 348 -9.59 7.25 -32.29
C GLY A 348 -10.29 8.50 -32.81
N GLY A 349 -10.11 9.65 -32.16
CA GLY A 349 -10.64 10.94 -32.60
C GLY A 349 -10.10 11.38 -33.96
N VAL A 350 -8.79 11.27 -34.18
CA VAL A 350 -8.17 11.58 -35.48
C VAL A 350 -8.72 10.68 -36.58
N ILE A 351 -8.80 9.37 -36.34
CA ILE A 351 -9.37 8.41 -37.29
C ILE A 351 -10.83 8.76 -37.60
N LEU A 352 -11.63 9.09 -36.58
CA LEU A 352 -13.04 9.47 -36.74
C LEU A 352 -13.18 10.74 -37.59
N VAL A 353 -12.32 11.75 -37.37
CA VAL A 353 -12.28 12.97 -38.21
C VAL A 353 -11.96 12.63 -39.66
N VAL A 354 -10.94 11.82 -39.91
CA VAL A 354 -10.52 11.44 -41.28
C VAL A 354 -11.64 10.69 -42.00
N LEU A 355 -12.29 9.73 -41.33
CA LEU A 355 -13.40 8.99 -41.91
C LEU A 355 -14.64 9.86 -42.12
N ASN A 356 -14.95 10.78 -41.21
CA ASN A 356 -16.03 11.73 -41.42
C ASN A 356 -15.76 12.64 -42.62
N ILE A 357 -14.52 13.10 -42.81
CA ILE A 357 -14.14 13.86 -44.01
C ILE A 357 -14.36 13.00 -45.27
N TYR A 358 -13.87 11.76 -45.26
CA TYR A 358 -14.05 10.84 -46.39
C TYR A 358 -15.53 10.59 -46.69
N HIS A 359 -16.34 10.36 -45.65
CA HIS A 359 -17.77 10.13 -45.75
C HIS A 359 -18.52 11.30 -46.40
N ILE A 360 -18.18 12.55 -46.01
CA ILE A 360 -18.81 13.72 -46.63
C ILE A 360 -18.25 13.96 -48.05
N ARG A 361 -16.98 13.63 -48.32
CA ARG A 361 -16.38 13.78 -49.66
C ARG A 361 -17.07 12.93 -50.73
N GLU A 362 -17.46 11.71 -50.40
CA GLU A 362 -18.22 10.85 -51.33
C GLU A 362 -19.61 11.40 -51.66
N ARG A 363 -20.13 12.32 -50.83
CA ARG A 363 -21.48 12.89 -50.96
C ARG A 363 -21.46 14.34 -51.43
N LYS A 364 -20.32 14.81 -51.94
CA LYS A 364 -20.17 16.15 -52.50
C LYS A 364 -21.20 16.47 -53.58
N TYR A 365 -21.52 15.49 -54.43
CA TYR A 365 -22.53 15.66 -55.48
C TYR A 365 -23.93 15.89 -54.88
N GLU A 366 -24.33 15.08 -53.90
CA GLU A 366 -25.59 15.27 -53.17
C GLU A 366 -25.65 16.65 -52.52
N ILE A 367 -24.55 17.09 -51.88
CA ILE A 367 -24.43 18.41 -51.24
C ILE A 367 -24.57 19.54 -52.27
N GLY A 368 -23.95 19.40 -53.44
CA GLY A 368 -24.04 20.35 -54.54
C GLY A 368 -25.46 20.49 -55.10
N VAL A 369 -26.15 19.37 -55.33
CA VAL A 369 -27.55 19.36 -55.79
C VAL A 369 -28.48 19.98 -54.75
N LEU A 370 -28.32 19.62 -53.48
CA LEU A 370 -29.13 20.15 -52.37
C LEU A 370 -28.90 21.65 -52.17
N ALA A 371 -27.67 22.13 -52.34
CA ALA A 371 -27.36 23.55 -52.31
C ALA A 371 -27.95 24.30 -53.52
N ALA A 372 -27.91 23.71 -54.72
CA ALA A 372 -28.48 24.29 -55.94
C ALA A 372 -30.02 24.43 -55.89
N ILE A 373 -30.70 23.55 -55.16
CA ILE A 373 -32.15 23.62 -54.90
C ILE A 373 -32.48 24.73 -53.84
N GLY A 374 -31.47 25.41 -53.29
CA GLY A 374 -31.66 26.55 -52.37
C GLY A 374 -31.67 26.18 -50.89
N MET A 375 -31.19 24.99 -50.51
CA MET A 375 -31.17 24.59 -49.10
C MET A 375 -29.98 25.22 -48.35
N ASN A 376 -30.27 25.84 -47.19
CA ASN A 376 -29.25 26.47 -46.35
C ASN A 376 -28.14 25.49 -45.94
N LYS A 377 -26.88 25.90 -46.13
CA LYS A 377 -25.68 25.10 -45.79
C LYS A 377 -25.68 24.56 -44.34
N ARG A 378 -26.26 25.31 -43.39
CA ARG A 378 -26.42 24.89 -41.99
C ARG A 378 -27.38 23.71 -41.80
N ARG A 379 -28.47 23.63 -42.59
CA ARG A 379 -29.40 22.48 -42.52
C ARG A 379 -28.76 21.22 -43.07
N ILE A 380 -27.96 21.34 -44.14
CA ILE A 380 -27.18 20.25 -44.73
C ILE A 380 -26.17 19.72 -43.70
N ALA A 381 -25.43 20.63 -43.05
CA ALA A 381 -24.51 20.30 -41.97
C ALA A 381 -25.19 19.53 -40.83
N LEU A 382 -26.33 20.06 -40.33
CA LEU A 382 -27.07 19.44 -39.22
C LEU A 382 -27.56 18.02 -39.57
N GLN A 383 -27.93 17.78 -40.83
CA GLN A 383 -28.33 16.44 -41.29
C GLN A 383 -27.19 15.43 -41.18
N PHE A 384 -25.99 15.78 -41.63
CA PHE A 384 -24.83 14.89 -41.53
C PHE A 384 -24.38 14.68 -40.07
N ILE A 385 -24.42 15.73 -39.25
CA ILE A 385 -24.12 15.62 -37.82
C ILE A 385 -25.11 14.66 -37.16
N CYS A 386 -26.42 14.79 -37.43
CA CYS A 386 -27.43 13.86 -36.91
C CYS A 386 -27.24 12.42 -37.41
N GLU A 387 -26.84 12.21 -38.67
CA GLU A 387 -26.57 10.87 -39.21
C GLU A 387 -25.42 10.18 -38.47
N ILE A 388 -24.29 10.89 -38.31
CA ILE A 388 -23.11 10.38 -37.59
C ILE A 388 -23.45 10.17 -36.11
N PHE A 389 -24.19 11.08 -35.50
CA PHE A 389 -24.58 11.00 -34.10
C PHE A 389 -25.40 9.74 -33.79
N ILE A 390 -26.39 9.40 -34.61
CA ILE A 390 -27.22 8.20 -34.37
C ILE A 390 -26.39 6.91 -34.49
N VAL A 391 -25.52 6.82 -35.51
CA VAL A 391 -24.67 5.63 -35.72
C VAL A 391 -23.69 5.44 -34.56
N THR A 392 -23.06 6.52 -34.14
CA THR A 392 -22.05 6.50 -33.06
C THR A 392 -22.68 6.25 -31.70
N LEU A 393 -23.86 6.81 -31.43
CA LEU A 393 -24.62 6.53 -30.20
C LEU A 393 -24.97 5.05 -30.07
N MET A 394 -25.44 4.40 -31.14
CA MET A 394 -25.74 2.96 -31.11
C MET A 394 -24.48 2.11 -30.92
N ALA A 395 -23.39 2.47 -31.60
CA ALA A 395 -22.11 1.77 -31.47
C ALA A 395 -21.55 1.86 -30.05
N ILE A 396 -21.67 3.01 -29.41
CA ILE A 396 -21.19 3.25 -28.06
C ILE A 396 -22.04 2.52 -27.03
N MET A 397 -23.37 2.50 -27.19
CA MET A 397 -24.23 1.69 -26.32
C MET A 397 -23.84 0.20 -26.35
N LEU A 398 -23.54 -0.33 -27.55
CA LEU A 398 -23.05 -1.70 -27.70
C LEU A 398 -21.65 -1.87 -27.10
N GLY A 399 -20.76 -0.91 -27.32
CA GLY A 399 -19.39 -0.89 -26.77
C GLY A 399 -19.38 -0.88 -25.24
N CYS A 400 -20.25 -0.10 -24.61
CA CYS A 400 -20.44 -0.09 -23.16
C CYS A 400 -20.97 -1.42 -22.64
N GLY A 401 -21.99 -1.99 -23.28
CA GLY A 401 -22.56 -3.26 -22.85
C GLY A 401 -21.53 -4.39 -22.85
N ILE A 402 -20.70 -4.46 -23.89
CA ILE A 402 -19.64 -5.46 -24.01
C ILE A 402 -18.44 -5.11 -23.11
N GLY A 403 -18.05 -3.83 -23.04
CA GLY A 403 -16.94 -3.36 -22.21
C GLY A 403 -17.17 -3.59 -20.72
N ALA A 404 -18.40 -3.40 -20.24
CA ALA A 404 -18.78 -3.68 -18.85
C ALA A 404 -18.71 -5.19 -18.53
N ALA A 405 -19.06 -6.06 -19.47
CA ALA A 405 -18.94 -7.50 -19.27
C ALA A 405 -17.47 -7.97 -19.33
N ALA A 406 -16.64 -7.34 -20.17
CA ALA A 406 -15.24 -7.70 -20.38
C ALA A 406 -14.28 -7.09 -19.34
N SER A 407 -14.67 -6.03 -18.62
CA SER A 407 -13.78 -5.34 -17.68
C SER A 407 -13.39 -6.21 -16.49
N VAL A 408 -14.31 -7.05 -15.99
CA VAL A 408 -14.07 -7.92 -14.83
C VAL A 408 -12.95 -8.94 -15.09
N PRO A 409 -13.03 -9.81 -16.12
CA PRO A 409 -11.97 -10.80 -16.36
C PRO A 409 -10.64 -10.15 -16.75
N LEU A 410 -10.67 -9.02 -17.47
CA LEU A 410 -9.45 -8.32 -17.86
C LEU A 410 -8.72 -7.73 -16.65
N THR A 411 -9.45 -7.09 -15.74
CA THR A 411 -8.88 -6.52 -14.51
C THR A 411 -8.27 -7.61 -13.63
N ASN A 412 -8.98 -8.73 -13.45
CA ASN A 412 -8.48 -9.87 -12.68
C ASN A 412 -7.18 -10.44 -13.27
N THR A 413 -7.08 -10.53 -14.60
CA THR A 413 -5.88 -11.04 -15.28
C THR A 413 -4.69 -10.08 -15.14
N LEU A 414 -4.94 -8.76 -15.23
CA LEU A 414 -3.89 -7.74 -15.10
C LEU A 414 -3.34 -7.67 -13.66
N LEU A 415 -4.20 -7.77 -12.66
CA LEU A 415 -3.78 -7.82 -11.25
C LEU A 415 -2.96 -9.06 -10.93
N GLN A 416 -3.35 -10.23 -11.45
CA GLN A 416 -2.56 -11.46 -11.34
C GLN A 416 -1.19 -11.35 -12.02
N THR A 417 -1.06 -10.54 -13.08
CA THR A 417 0.21 -10.36 -13.79
C THR A 417 1.13 -9.38 -13.05
N GLN A 418 0.58 -8.38 -12.35
CA GLN A 418 1.35 -7.43 -11.55
C GLN A 418 1.89 -8.03 -10.25
N THR A 419 1.13 -8.91 -9.58
CA THR A 419 1.63 -9.62 -8.38
C THR A 419 2.86 -10.48 -8.67
N VAL A 420 3.00 -11.01 -9.90
CA VAL A 420 4.18 -11.77 -10.34
C VAL A 420 5.40 -10.88 -10.61
N GLN A 421 5.19 -9.60 -10.96
CA GLN A 421 6.26 -8.69 -11.34
C GLN A 421 6.85 -7.91 -10.16
N THR A 422 6.05 -7.59 -9.12
CA THR A 422 6.55 -6.97 -7.88
C THR A 422 7.54 -7.87 -7.14
N SER A 423 7.49 -9.19 -7.34
CA SER A 423 8.44 -10.17 -6.78
C SER A 423 9.85 -10.09 -7.38
N ALA A 424 10.06 -9.35 -8.48
CA ALA A 424 11.35 -9.28 -9.17
C ALA A 424 12.12 -7.95 -8.96
N THR A 425 11.55 -6.96 -8.26
CA THR A 425 12.19 -5.63 -8.09
C THR A 425 12.44 -5.26 -6.63
N GLN A 426 12.36 -6.23 -5.71
CA GLN A 426 12.90 -6.09 -4.36
C GLN A 426 14.36 -6.59 -4.32
N GLU A 427 15.17 -6.20 -5.31
CA GLU A 427 16.61 -6.08 -5.11
C GLU A 427 16.86 -4.67 -4.61
N THR A 428 17.23 -4.60 -3.33
CA THR A 428 17.58 -3.41 -2.56
C THR A 428 18.50 -2.47 -3.34
N ASP A 429 17.94 -1.35 -3.81
CA ASP A 429 18.68 -0.25 -4.45
C ASP A 429 19.36 0.58 -3.34
N PHE A 430 20.52 0.12 -2.88
CA PHE A 430 21.44 0.96 -2.12
C PHE A 430 22.16 1.91 -3.10
N PRO A 431 22.18 3.23 -2.86
CA PRO A 431 22.99 4.16 -3.65
C PRO A 431 24.46 3.71 -3.64
N LYS A 432 24.95 3.32 -4.81
CA LYS A 432 26.36 2.98 -5.04
C LYS A 432 27.21 4.23 -4.98
N GLU A 433 27.90 4.47 -3.85
CA GLU A 433 29.18 5.19 -3.88
C GLU A 433 30.04 4.93 -2.63
N GLY A 434 31.17 4.25 -2.82
CA GLY A 434 32.40 4.42 -2.03
C GLY A 434 32.52 3.71 -0.66
N GLY A 435 32.60 2.37 -0.61
CA GLY A 435 33.05 1.62 0.57
C GLY A 435 33.32 0.13 0.29
N PRO A 436 34.17 -0.59 1.06
CA PRO A 436 34.59 -1.96 0.75
C PRO A 436 33.41 -2.96 0.77
N GLN A 437 33.33 -3.78 -0.27
CA GLN A 437 32.28 -4.79 -0.50
C GLN A 437 32.17 -5.80 0.65
N ILE A 438 30.94 -5.98 1.17
CA ILE A 438 30.50 -7.23 1.79
C ILE A 438 29.40 -7.81 0.89
N GLU A 439 29.73 -8.94 0.26
CA GLU A 439 28.88 -9.65 -0.70
C GLU A 439 27.93 -10.59 0.04
N PHE A 440 26.67 -10.19 0.22
CA PHE A 440 25.64 -11.04 0.81
C PHE A 440 24.92 -11.82 -0.30
N GLY A 441 25.42 -13.01 -0.60
CA GLY A 441 24.82 -13.93 -1.58
C GLY A 441 23.71 -14.78 -0.95
N GLY A 442 22.46 -14.31 -1.02
CA GLY A 442 21.28 -15.05 -0.54
C GLY A 442 20.19 -15.11 -1.61
N ARG A 443 19.94 -16.30 -2.15
CA ARG A 443 18.92 -16.58 -3.17
C ARG A 443 17.53 -16.46 -2.57
N SER A 444 16.89 -15.29 -2.75
CA SER A 444 15.50 -15.03 -2.33
C SER A 444 14.55 -16.05 -3.00
N LYS A 445 13.97 -16.93 -2.20
CA LYS A 445 12.91 -17.84 -2.62
C LYS A 445 11.59 -17.11 -2.35
N GLY A 446 10.93 -16.69 -3.43
CA GLY A 446 9.73 -15.86 -3.41
C GLY A 446 8.67 -16.37 -2.44
N MET A 447 8.20 -15.43 -1.62
CA MET A 447 7.06 -15.54 -0.72
C MET A 447 5.83 -15.98 -1.52
N GLU A 448 5.30 -17.17 -1.22
CA GLU A 448 3.97 -17.56 -1.68
C GLU A 448 2.95 -16.84 -0.79
N LYS A 449 2.76 -15.54 -1.06
CA LYS A 449 1.65 -14.79 -0.45
C LYS A 449 0.36 -15.41 -0.95
N GLU A 450 -0.50 -15.81 -0.01
CA GLU A 450 -1.87 -16.22 -0.28
C GLU A 450 -2.46 -15.28 -1.32
N THR A 451 -3.01 -15.88 -2.37
CA THR A 451 -3.79 -15.19 -3.38
C THR A 451 -5.01 -14.58 -2.72
N VAL A 452 -4.85 -13.39 -2.14
CA VAL A 452 -6.00 -12.61 -1.68
C VAL A 452 -6.82 -12.36 -2.92
N SER A 453 -8.00 -12.99 -2.95
CA SER A 453 -8.97 -12.86 -4.01
C SER A 453 -9.58 -11.47 -3.92
N TYR A 454 -8.86 -10.46 -4.41
CA TYR A 454 -9.24 -9.06 -4.29
C TYR A 454 -10.51 -8.68 -5.05
N ILE A 455 -11.08 -9.56 -5.88
CA ILE A 455 -12.23 -9.20 -6.70
C ILE A 455 -13.20 -10.38 -6.78
N GLN A 456 -14.14 -10.45 -5.83
CA GLN A 456 -15.34 -11.28 -5.97
C GLN A 456 -16.60 -10.50 -6.36
N GLU A 457 -16.62 -9.16 -6.28
CA GLU A 457 -17.79 -8.40 -6.70
C GLU A 457 -17.45 -7.06 -7.38
N ILE A 458 -16.91 -7.12 -8.61
CA ILE A 458 -17.29 -6.10 -9.62
C ILE A 458 -18.57 -6.59 -10.31
N SER A 459 -19.59 -6.87 -9.49
CA SER A 459 -20.98 -6.93 -9.93
C SER A 459 -21.57 -5.54 -9.74
N SER A 460 -21.03 -4.57 -10.47
CA SER A 460 -21.76 -3.36 -10.78
C SER A 460 -21.71 -3.22 -12.29
N ALA A 461 -22.50 -4.07 -12.94
CA ALA A 461 -23.05 -3.75 -14.24
C ALA A 461 -23.46 -2.26 -14.21
N ALA A 462 -22.77 -1.44 -15.01
CA ALA A 462 -23.06 -0.01 -15.16
C ALA A 462 -22.96 0.82 -13.86
N ASN A 463 -21.73 1.10 -13.38
CA ASN A 463 -21.56 2.27 -12.52
C ASN A 463 -22.06 3.50 -13.29
N GLY A 464 -23.14 4.13 -12.80
CA GLY A 464 -23.85 5.19 -13.51
C GLY A 464 -22.94 6.38 -13.85
N LYS A 465 -21.92 6.62 -13.01
CA LYS A 465 -20.88 7.63 -13.24
C LYS A 465 -20.05 7.34 -14.49
N VAL A 466 -19.55 6.10 -14.64
CA VAL A 466 -18.78 5.67 -15.82
C VAL A 466 -19.61 5.78 -17.09
N LEU A 467 -20.89 5.35 -17.05
CA LEU A 467 -21.78 5.49 -18.20
C LEU A 467 -22.02 6.95 -18.60
N LEU A 468 -22.14 7.85 -17.62
CA LEU A 468 -22.36 9.27 -17.84
C LEU A 468 -21.11 9.94 -18.41
N GLU A 469 -19.93 9.69 -17.83
CA GLU A 469 -18.65 10.21 -18.34
C GLU A 469 -18.37 9.71 -19.76
N LEU A 470 -18.58 8.41 -20.01
CA LEU A 470 -18.39 7.82 -21.32
C LEU A 470 -19.39 8.36 -22.33
N GLY A 471 -20.67 8.49 -21.95
CA GLY A 471 -21.68 9.15 -22.76
C GLY A 471 -21.31 10.59 -23.11
N GLY A 472 -20.75 11.34 -22.15
CA GLY A 472 -20.25 12.69 -22.35
C GLY A 472 -19.10 12.75 -23.35
N ILE A 473 -18.07 11.92 -23.16
CA ILE A 473 -16.90 11.82 -24.05
C ILE A 473 -17.33 11.42 -25.47
N ALA A 474 -18.22 10.45 -25.58
CA ALA A 474 -18.81 9.97 -26.82
C ALA A 474 -19.52 11.08 -27.60
N ILE A 475 -20.44 11.79 -26.95
CA ILE A 475 -21.19 12.89 -27.55
C ILE A 475 -20.24 14.02 -27.97
N LEU A 476 -19.28 14.35 -27.12
CA LEU A 476 -18.30 15.41 -27.41
C LEU A 476 -17.45 15.04 -28.62
N LEU A 477 -16.86 13.84 -28.64
CA LEU A 477 -15.96 13.39 -29.71
C LEU A 477 -16.69 13.28 -31.06
N THR A 478 -17.95 12.84 -31.05
CA THR A 478 -18.79 12.74 -32.26
C THR A 478 -19.19 14.11 -32.80
N LEU A 479 -19.60 15.04 -31.95
CA LEU A 479 -19.91 16.41 -32.35
C LEU A 479 -18.67 17.14 -32.88
N LEU A 480 -17.54 17.01 -32.20
CA LEU A 480 -16.29 17.70 -32.55
C LEU A 480 -15.73 17.16 -33.88
N SER A 481 -15.73 15.84 -34.06
CA SER A 481 -15.29 15.21 -35.31
C SER A 481 -16.21 15.54 -36.49
N ALA A 482 -17.53 15.52 -36.29
CA ALA A 482 -18.48 15.87 -37.34
C ALA A 482 -18.41 17.37 -37.69
N ALA A 483 -18.28 18.25 -36.70
CA ALA A 483 -18.15 19.70 -36.92
C ALA A 483 -16.89 20.04 -37.71
N LEU A 484 -15.74 19.44 -37.37
CA LEU A 484 -14.47 19.63 -38.10
C LEU A 484 -14.58 19.19 -39.56
N ALA A 485 -15.21 18.04 -39.81
CA ALA A 485 -15.40 17.53 -41.16
C ALA A 485 -16.32 18.45 -42.00
N VAL A 486 -17.40 18.94 -41.39
CA VAL A 486 -18.35 19.87 -42.03
C VAL A 486 -17.71 21.24 -42.30
N LEU A 487 -16.97 21.82 -41.34
CA LEU A 487 -16.30 23.12 -41.49
C LEU A 487 -15.36 23.15 -42.70
N ARG A 488 -14.63 22.05 -42.92
CA ARG A 488 -13.72 21.94 -44.05
C ARG A 488 -14.44 21.93 -45.40
N ILE A 489 -15.71 21.51 -45.42
CA ILE A 489 -16.51 21.39 -46.64
C ILE A 489 -17.34 22.65 -46.90
N LEU A 490 -17.79 23.33 -45.85
CA LEU A 490 -18.45 24.63 -45.97
C LEU A 490 -17.55 25.69 -46.62
N ARG A 491 -16.22 25.52 -46.54
CA ARG A 491 -15.21 26.35 -47.23
C ARG A 491 -15.08 26.07 -48.72
N TYR A 492 -15.62 24.97 -49.27
CA TYR A 492 -15.63 24.74 -50.72
C TYR A 492 -16.78 25.50 -51.38
N GLU A 493 -16.47 26.18 -52.48
CA GLU A 493 -17.47 26.87 -53.28
C GLU A 493 -18.28 25.89 -54.14
N PRO A 494 -19.63 26.00 -54.17
CA PRO A 494 -20.50 25.07 -54.87
C PRO A 494 -20.24 25.01 -56.38
N LEU A 495 -19.72 26.09 -57.00
CA LEU A 495 -19.38 26.11 -58.43
C LEU A 495 -18.22 25.15 -58.76
N ASN A 496 -17.17 25.11 -57.93
CA ASN A 496 -16.02 24.23 -58.13
C ASN A 496 -16.32 22.74 -57.89
N ILE A 497 -17.41 22.43 -57.17
CA ILE A 497 -17.88 21.05 -56.95
C ILE A 497 -18.57 20.48 -58.20
N LEU A 498 -19.18 21.35 -59.01
CA LEU A 498 -19.88 20.97 -60.23
C LEU A 498 -18.99 21.03 -61.48
N SER A 499 -17.90 21.80 -61.46
CA SER A 499 -16.99 21.99 -62.61
C SER A 499 -15.84 20.99 -62.69
N ASN A 500 -15.39 20.42 -61.56
CA ASN A 500 -14.38 19.35 -61.56
C ASN A 500 -15.05 18.01 -61.83
N ARG A 501 -15.25 17.73 -63.10
CA ARG A 501 -15.76 16.47 -63.61
C ARG A 501 -14.60 15.68 -64.23
N GLU A 502 -13.83 15.02 -63.38
CA GLU A 502 -12.98 13.87 -63.75
C GLU A 502 -13.12 12.78 -62.69
#